data_AF-A0A1H1MUI2-F1
#
_entry.id   AF-A0A1H1MUI2-F1
#
_cell.length_a   1.000
_cell.length_b   1.000
_cell.length_c   1.000
_cell.angle_alpha   90.00
_cell.angle_beta   90.00
_cell.angle_gamma   90.00
#
_symmetry.space_group_name_H-M   'P 1'
#
loop_
_entity.id
_entity.type
_entity.pdbx_description
1 polymer ?
#
loop_
_entity_poly.entity_id
_entity_poly.type
_entity_poly.pdbx_seq_one_letter_code
_entity_poly.pdbx_strand_id
1 'polypeptide(L)'
;MSRAGRGELTEWARARLPLLIDDAYGAILDRIELYRSGRLVPLDDLHRSVEQNLRSIVAATARPDFSLGLTPAHQTGRRRAN
;
A
#
# COMPACT_ATOMS: atom_id res chain seq x y z
N MET A 1 -13.24 19.28 1.80
CA MET A 1 -14.05 18.06 2.05
C MET A 1 -14.66 18.14 3.45
N SER A 2 -15.97 17.95 3.59
CA SER A 2 -16.67 17.95 4.89
C SER A 2 -16.29 16.72 5.73
N ARG A 3 -16.54 16.74 7.05
CA ARG A 3 -16.32 15.56 7.92
C ARG A 3 -17.15 14.35 7.46
N ALA A 4 -18.40 14.59 7.05
CA ALA A 4 -19.28 13.58 6.48
C ALA A 4 -18.70 12.99 5.18
N GLY A 5 -18.28 13.83 4.24
CA GLY A 5 -17.67 13.37 2.99
C GLY A 5 -16.35 12.62 3.17
N ARG A 6 -15.59 12.90 4.24
CA ARG A 6 -14.40 12.09 4.61
C ARG A 6 -14.76 10.72 5.15
N GLY A 7 -15.81 10.64 5.96
CA GLY A 7 -16.33 9.37 6.49
C GLY A 7 -16.76 8.46 5.37
N GLU A 8 -17.61 8.97 4.48
CA GLU A 8 -18.10 8.26 3.29
C GLU A 8 -16.95 7.78 2.39
N LEU A 9 -15.96 8.64 2.11
CA LEU A 9 -14.79 8.26 1.32
C LEU A 9 -13.98 7.15 2.01
N THR A 10 -13.81 7.23 3.33
CA THR A 10 -13.07 6.22 4.10
C THR A 10 -13.79 4.88 4.09
N GLU A 11 -15.10 4.85 4.27
CA GLU A 11 -15.90 3.63 4.22
C GLU A 11 -15.89 3.02 2.82
N TRP A 12 -16.08 3.84 1.80
CA TRP A 12 -15.98 3.44 0.40
C TRP A 12 -14.62 2.81 0.08
N ALA A 13 -13.53 3.43 0.55
CA ALA A 13 -12.17 2.95 0.33
C ALA A 13 -11.89 1.65 1.08
N ARG A 14 -12.38 1.52 2.33
CA ARG A 14 -12.27 0.28 3.12
C ARG A 14 -12.97 -0.89 2.46
N ALA A 15 -14.18 -0.68 1.94
CA ALA A 15 -14.95 -1.72 1.27
C ALA A 15 -14.27 -2.23 -0.02
N ARG A 16 -13.52 -1.37 -0.70
CA ARG A 16 -12.79 -1.70 -1.95
C ARG A 16 -11.33 -2.10 -1.73
N LEU A 17 -10.84 -2.02 -0.50
CA LEU A 17 -9.42 -2.19 -0.22
C LEU A 17 -8.83 -3.51 -0.71
N PRO A 18 -9.50 -4.68 -0.60
CA PRO A 18 -8.96 -5.92 -1.17
C PRO A 18 -8.70 -5.82 -2.68
N LEU A 19 -9.68 -5.30 -3.44
CA LEU A 19 -9.54 -5.12 -4.88
C LEU A 19 -8.41 -4.13 -5.23
N LEU A 20 -8.31 -3.04 -4.49
CA LEU A 20 -7.25 -2.04 -4.70
C LEU A 20 -5.85 -2.60 -4.42
N ILE A 21 -5.72 -3.55 -3.49
CA ILE A 21 -4.45 -4.24 -3.21
C ILE A 21 -4.05 -5.09 -4.41
N ASP A 22 -4.97 -5.92 -4.91
CA ASP A 22 -4.72 -6.79 -6.06
C ASP A 22 -4.42 -5.97 -7.32
N ASP A 23 -5.21 -4.92 -7.58
CA ASP A 23 -5.03 -4.03 -8.73
C ASP A 23 -3.69 -3.29 -8.66
N ALA A 24 -3.31 -2.76 -7.50
CA ALA A 24 -2.04 -2.07 -7.32
C ALA A 24 -0.85 -3.04 -7.45
N TYR A 25 -0.98 -4.25 -6.92
CA TYR A 25 0.04 -5.29 -7.04
C TYR A 25 0.24 -5.70 -8.49
N GLY A 26 -0.84 -6.02 -9.22
CA GLY A 26 -0.79 -6.34 -10.65
C GLY A 26 -0.21 -5.19 -11.47
N ALA A 27 -0.67 -3.96 -11.22
CA ALA A 27 -0.14 -2.75 -11.83
C ALA A 27 1.37 -2.57 -11.66
N ILE A 28 1.93 -2.94 -10.50
CA ILE A 28 3.38 -2.89 -10.24
C ILE A 28 4.10 -3.96 -11.06
N LEU A 29 3.61 -5.20 -11.08
CA LEU A 29 4.23 -6.28 -11.85
C LEU A 29 4.17 -6.05 -13.36
N ASP A 30 3.12 -5.38 -13.83
CA ASP A 30 2.92 -5.05 -15.24
C ASP A 30 3.86 -3.92 -15.68
N ARG A 31 3.98 -2.86 -14.87
CA ARG A 31 4.72 -1.64 -15.25
C ARG A 31 6.19 -1.65 -14.86
N ILE A 32 6.59 -2.43 -13.85
CA ILE A 32 7.95 -2.42 -13.31
C ILE A 32 8.53 -3.84 -13.40
N GLU A 33 9.21 -4.10 -14.51
CA GLU A 33 9.73 -5.44 -14.86
C GLU A 33 10.63 -6.06 -13.77
N LEU A 34 11.37 -5.22 -13.02
CA LEU A 34 12.27 -5.64 -11.93
C LEU A 34 11.56 -6.43 -10.82
N TYR A 35 10.28 -6.17 -10.59
CA TYR A 35 9.49 -6.84 -9.55
C TYR A 35 8.90 -8.17 -10.01
N ARG A 36 8.66 -8.35 -11.31
CA ARG A 36 7.95 -9.51 -11.88
C ARG A 36 8.63 -10.85 -11.59
N SER A 37 9.96 -10.86 -11.59
CA SER A 37 10.71 -12.11 -11.42
C SER A 37 10.90 -12.54 -9.97
N GLY A 38 10.43 -11.75 -8.99
CA GLY A 38 10.69 -12.02 -7.57
C GLY A 38 12.16 -11.90 -7.15
N ARG A 39 13.07 -11.49 -8.06
CA ARG A 39 14.52 -11.43 -7.79
C ARG A 39 14.88 -10.22 -6.93
N LEU A 40 14.24 -9.08 -7.18
CA LEU A 40 14.45 -7.87 -6.40
C LEU A 40 13.77 -7.94 -5.04
N VAL A 41 12.64 -8.64 -4.92
CA VAL A 41 11.86 -8.89 -3.69
C VAL A 41 10.99 -10.13 -3.88
N PRO A 42 10.87 -11.01 -2.86
CA PRO A 42 9.88 -12.07 -2.91
C PRO A 42 8.50 -11.49 -3.22
N LEU A 43 7.76 -12.15 -4.12
CA LEU A 43 6.46 -11.67 -4.57
C LEU A 43 5.45 -11.51 -3.41
N ASP A 44 5.53 -12.39 -2.41
CA ASP A 44 4.71 -12.32 -1.19
C ASP A 44 5.05 -11.10 -0.32
N ASP A 45 6.34 -10.75 -0.23
CA ASP A 45 6.79 -9.57 0.53
C ASP A 45 6.38 -8.27 -0.18
N LEU A 46 6.41 -8.26 -1.51
CA LEU A 46 5.88 -7.14 -2.31
C LEU A 46 4.39 -6.97 -2.08
N HIS A 47 3.62 -8.07 -2.18
CA HIS A 47 2.18 -8.06 -1.94
C HIS A 47 1.86 -7.53 -0.53
N ARG A 48 2.55 -8.04 0.50
CA ARG A 48 2.40 -7.57 1.89
C ARG A 48 2.74 -6.09 2.04
N SER A 49 3.76 -5.60 1.32
CA SER A 49 4.13 -4.19 1.34
C SER A 49 3.05 -3.30 0.70
N VAL A 50 2.49 -3.72 -0.43
CA VAL A 50 1.36 -3.03 -1.08
C VAL A 50 0.16 -2.95 -0.13
N GLU A 51 -0.21 -4.07 0.48
CA GLU A 51 -1.28 -4.14 1.47
C GLU A 51 -1.06 -3.16 2.63
N GLN A 52 0.13 -3.18 3.24
CA GLN A 52 0.43 -2.34 4.39
C GLN A 52 0.38 -0.84 4.04
N ASN A 53 0.89 -0.47 2.87
CA ASN A 53 0.88 0.92 2.41
C ASN A 53 -0.55 1.40 2.12
N LEU A 54 -1.35 0.61 1.40
CA LEU A 54 -2.74 0.98 1.09
C LEU A 54 -3.61 1.06 2.35
N ARG A 55 -3.45 0.11 3.29
CA ARG A 55 -4.10 0.19 4.61
C ARG A 55 -3.73 1.47 5.36
N SER A 56 -2.46 1.88 5.30
CA SER A 56 -1.99 3.09 5.96
C SER A 56 -2.57 4.36 5.32
N ILE A 57 -2.67 4.40 3.99
CA ILE A 57 -3.29 5.50 3.26
C ILE A 57 -4.78 5.64 3.62
N VAL A 58 -5.53 4.54 3.60
CA VAL A 58 -6.95 4.53 3.99
C VAL A 58 -7.16 4.86 5.48
N ALA A 59 -6.20 4.51 6.34
CA ALA A 59 -6.26 4.94 7.74
C ALA A 59 -6.04 6.46 7.89
N ALA A 60 -5.15 7.05 7.09
CA ALA A 60 -4.88 8.48 7.09
C ALA A 60 -6.05 9.32 6.58
N THR A 61 -6.88 8.82 5.66
CA THR A 61 -8.09 9.54 5.21
C THR A 61 -9.11 9.73 6.33
N ALA A 62 -9.11 8.82 7.31
CA ALA A 62 -9.99 8.87 8.48
C ALA A 62 -9.48 9.84 9.56
N ARG A 63 -8.18 10.12 9.58
CA ARG A 63 -7.48 10.83 10.66
C ARG A 63 -6.45 11.80 10.05
N PRO A 64 -6.79 13.09 9.86
CA PRO A 64 -5.90 14.05 9.22
C PRO A 64 -4.56 14.25 9.96
N ASP A 65 -4.54 13.99 11.28
CA ASP A 65 -3.32 14.08 12.11
C ASP A 65 -2.51 12.77 12.12
N PHE A 66 -2.94 11.76 11.36
CA PHE A 66 -2.24 10.49 11.29
C PHE A 66 -1.01 10.63 10.39
N SER A 67 0.17 10.56 11.01
CA SER A 67 1.41 10.43 10.25
C SER A 67 1.37 9.13 9.45
N LEU A 68 1.46 9.27 8.14
CA LEU A 68 1.59 8.16 7.23
C LEU A 68 2.87 7.41 7.60
N GLY A 69 2.73 6.24 8.21
CA GLY A 69 3.81 5.26 8.38
C GLY A 69 4.24 4.64 7.04
N LEU A 70 4.23 5.43 5.96
CA LEU A 70 4.80 5.08 4.67
C LEU A 70 6.25 4.78 4.93
N THR A 71 6.59 3.50 4.82
CA THR A 71 7.94 3.05 5.08
C THR A 71 8.78 3.54 3.90
N PRO A 72 9.81 4.38 4.11
CA PRO A 72 10.68 4.77 3.01
C PRO A 72 11.30 3.50 2.42
N ALA A 73 11.38 3.41 1.09
CA ALA A 73 11.96 2.27 0.36
C ALA A 73 13.32 1.81 0.93
N HIS A 74 14.04 2.71 1.63
CA HIS A 74 15.29 2.46 2.30
C HIS A 74 15.26 1.44 3.46
N GLN A 75 14.12 1.21 4.13
CA GLN A 75 14.02 0.17 5.16
C GLN A 75 13.78 -1.24 4.59
N THR A 76 13.16 -1.34 3.42
CA THR A 76 12.88 -2.62 2.75
C THR A 76 14.15 -3.30 2.24
N GLY A 77 15.18 -2.53 1.89
CA GLY A 77 16.51 -3.05 1.54
C GLY A 77 17.35 -3.48 2.75
N ARG A 78 17.17 -2.83 3.91
CA ARG A 78 18.01 -3.08 5.09
C ARG A 78 17.68 -4.38 5.82
N ARG A 79 16.47 -4.92 5.65
CA ARG A 79 16.09 -6.26 6.15
C ARG A 79 16.63 -7.42 5.31
N ARG A 80 17.24 -7.17 4.14
CA ARG A 80 17.81 -8.21 3.26
C ARG A 80 19.34 -8.25 3.24
N ALA A 81 19.98 -7.44 4.08
CA ALA A 81 21.42 -7.45 4.30
C ALA A 81 21.82 -8.26 5.55
N ASN A 82 20.98 -9.20 5.98
CA ASN A 82 21.31 -10.19 7.01
C ASN A 82 21.29 -11.58 6.42
#